data_AF-A0AAJ2W4R2-F1
#
_entry.id   AF-A0AAJ2W4R2-F1
#
_cell.length_a   1.000
_cell.length_b   1.000
_cell.length_c   1.000
_cell.angle_alpha   90.00
_cell.angle_beta   90.00
_cell.angle_gamma   90.00
#
_symmetry.space_group_name_H-M   'P 1'
#
loop_
_entity.id
_entity.type
_entity.pdbx_description
1 polymer ?
#
loop_
_entity_poly.entity_id
_entity_poly.type
_entity_poly.pdbx_seq_one_letter_code
_entity_poly.pdbx_strand_id
1 'polypeptide(L)'
;MTPKAEAQGSRFDLLKWLVVAALVVVGVVGNQYYSASPILYRVLALLAIAAAAAFVGLQTAKGKSFFVLVKEARTEIRKVVWPTRQETTQTTLIVVAVVLVMALLLWGLDSLLGWLVSLIVG
;
A
#
# COMPACT_ATOMS: atom_id res chain seq x y z
N MET A 1 23.64 -1.29 -12.14
CA MET A 1 23.11 -0.87 -13.46
C MET A 1 22.74 -2.13 -14.24
N THR A 2 21.47 -2.52 -14.23
CA THR A 2 20.93 -3.60 -15.08
C THR A 2 19.72 -3.07 -15.83
N PRO A 3 19.94 -2.49 -17.03
CA PRO A 3 18.85 -2.15 -17.93
C PRO A 3 18.39 -3.45 -18.59
N LYS A 4 17.34 -4.09 -18.06
CA LYS A 4 16.67 -5.21 -18.75
C LYS A 4 15.25 -5.40 -18.24
N ALA A 5 14.42 -4.43 -18.54
CA ALA A 5 12.98 -4.64 -18.64
C ALA A 5 12.39 -3.61 -19.62
N GLU A 6 12.98 -3.52 -20.82
CA GLU A 6 12.11 -3.28 -21.98
C GLU A 6 11.16 -4.48 -21.99
N ALA A 7 9.97 -4.27 -21.43
CA ALA A 7 8.84 -5.14 -21.64
C ALA A 7 8.68 -5.22 -23.15
N GLN A 8 9.18 -6.30 -23.73
CA GLN A 8 8.93 -6.68 -25.10
C GLN A 8 7.40 -6.79 -25.17
N GLY A 9 6.76 -5.71 -25.60
CA GLY A 9 5.33 -5.56 -25.74
C GLY A 9 4.88 -6.52 -26.81
N SER A 10 4.80 -7.79 -26.44
CA SER A 10 4.30 -8.83 -27.29
C SER A 10 2.87 -8.44 -27.60
N ARG A 11 2.51 -8.39 -28.88
CA ARG A 11 1.15 -8.05 -29.34
C ARG A 11 0.09 -8.86 -28.59
N PHE A 12 0.46 -10.04 -28.08
CA PHE A 12 -0.35 -10.90 -27.22
C PHE A 12 -0.68 -10.31 -25.84
N ASP A 13 0.19 -9.52 -25.20
CA ASP A 13 -0.16 -8.83 -23.95
C ASP A 13 -1.12 -7.67 -24.22
N LEU A 14 -0.89 -6.89 -25.28
CA LEU A 14 -1.84 -5.85 -25.70
C LEU A 14 -3.21 -6.43 -26.06
N LEU A 15 -3.23 -7.59 -26.73
CA LEU A 15 -4.46 -8.34 -27.01
C LEU A 15 -5.17 -8.80 -25.73
N LYS A 16 -4.44 -9.34 -24.74
CA LYS A 16 -5.03 -9.73 -23.44
C LYS A 16 -5.61 -8.53 -22.69
N TRP A 17 -4.92 -7.38 -22.72
CA TRP A 17 -5.44 -6.14 -22.12
C TRP A 17 -6.69 -5.62 -22.84
N LEU A 18 -6.75 -5.73 -24.17
CA LEU A 18 -7.97 -5.43 -24.93
C LEU A 18 -9.12 -6.37 -24.56
N VAL A 19 -8.85 -7.67 -24.39
CA VAL A 19 -9.86 -8.64 -23.93
C VAL A 19 -10.37 -8.30 -22.52
N VAL A 20 -9.48 -7.93 -21.60
CA VAL A 20 -9.88 -7.48 -20.26
C VAL A 20 -10.74 -6.22 -20.33
N ALA A 21 -10.32 -5.22 -21.11
CA ALA A 21 -11.10 -3.99 -21.30
C ALA A 21 -12.49 -4.28 -21.90
N ALA A 22 -12.57 -5.14 -22.90
CA ALA A 22 -13.83 -5.57 -23.50
C ALA A 22 -14.74 -6.28 -22.48
N LEU A 23 -14.19 -7.20 -21.66
CA LEU A 23 -14.94 -7.88 -20.60
C LEU A 23 -15.50 -6.90 -19.57
N VAL A 24 -14.73 -5.90 -19.16
CA VAL A 24 -15.20 -4.86 -18.23
C VAL A 24 -16.33 -4.03 -18.86
N VAL A 25 -16.17 -3.60 -20.11
CA VAL A 25 -17.22 -2.85 -20.83
C VAL A 25 -18.50 -3.68 -20.94
N VAL A 26 -18.39 -4.96 -21.30
CA VAL A 26 -19.54 -5.89 -21.35
C VAL A 26 -20.20 -6.04 -19.97
N GLY A 27 -19.41 -6.14 -18.89
CA GLY A 27 -19.94 -6.17 -17.53
C GLY A 27 -20.71 -4.91 -17.14
N VAL A 28 -20.16 -3.73 -17.45
CA VAL A 28 -20.79 -2.44 -17.15
C VAL A 28 -22.07 -2.24 -17.97
N VAL A 29 -22.00 -2.48 -19.28
CA VAL A 29 -23.16 -2.32 -20.19
C VAL A 29 -24.24 -3.35 -19.88
N GLY A 30 -23.86 -4.61 -19.65
CA GLY A 30 -24.79 -5.65 -19.22
C GLY A 30 -25.46 -5.28 -17.89
N ASN A 31 -24.72 -4.71 -16.94
CA ASN A 31 -25.32 -4.26 -15.69
C ASN A 31 -26.30 -3.09 -15.87
N GLN A 32 -26.07 -2.18 -16.83
CA GLN A 32 -26.99 -1.08 -17.13
C GLN A 32 -28.27 -1.57 -17.83
N TYR A 33 -28.13 -2.51 -18.78
CA TYR A 33 -29.26 -3.03 -19.56
C TYR A 33 -30.20 -3.91 -18.72
N TYR A 34 -29.65 -4.76 -17.85
CA TYR A 34 -30.43 -5.64 -16.96
C TYR A 34 -30.89 -4.94 -15.67
N SER A 35 -31.02 -3.60 -15.68
CA SER A 35 -31.38 -2.80 -14.51
C SER A 35 -32.73 -3.18 -13.88
N ALA A 36 -33.67 -3.70 -14.68
CA ALA A 36 -34.99 -4.14 -14.25
C ALA A 36 -35.06 -5.61 -13.75
N SER A 37 -33.95 -6.37 -13.81
CA SER A 37 -33.89 -7.76 -13.32
C SER A 37 -33.52 -7.85 -11.83
N PRO A 38 -33.93 -8.93 -11.13
CA PRO A 38 -33.60 -9.13 -9.72
C PRO A 38 -32.08 -9.12 -9.45
N ILE A 39 -31.69 -8.47 -8.36
CA ILE A 39 -30.30 -8.10 -8.01
C ILE A 39 -29.33 -9.29 -8.01
N LEU A 40 -29.79 -10.49 -7.63
CA LEU A 40 -28.96 -11.68 -7.47
C LEU A 40 -28.29 -12.12 -8.77
N TYR A 41 -29.05 -12.16 -9.88
CA TYR A 41 -28.52 -12.59 -11.17
C TYR A 41 -27.48 -11.60 -11.73
N ARG A 42 -27.66 -10.30 -11.50
CA ARG A 42 -26.70 -9.26 -11.89
C ARG A 42 -25.38 -9.41 -11.15
N VAL A 43 -25.45 -9.60 -9.83
CA VAL A 43 -24.25 -9.76 -9.00
C VAL A 43 -23.50 -11.03 -9.39
N LEU A 44 -24.19 -12.15 -9.60
CA LEU A 44 -23.54 -13.39 -10.06
C LEU A 44 -22.88 -13.24 -11.44
N ALA A 45 -23.56 -12.62 -12.40
CA ALA A 45 -23.01 -12.37 -13.73
C ALA A 45 -21.80 -11.43 -13.67
N LEU A 46 -21.86 -10.37 -12.88
CA LEU A 46 -20.74 -9.44 -12.68
C LEU A 46 -19.55 -10.12 -12.00
N LEU A 47 -19.79 -10.96 -10.99
CA LEU A 47 -18.72 -11.73 -10.34
C LEU A 47 -18.06 -12.70 -11.31
N ALA A 48 -18.84 -13.37 -12.17
CA ALA A 48 -18.30 -14.26 -13.19
C ALA A 48 -17.44 -13.51 -14.22
N ILE A 49 -17.90 -12.36 -14.70
CA ILE A 49 -17.15 -11.50 -15.63
C ILE A 49 -15.87 -10.97 -14.96
N ALA A 50 -15.96 -10.53 -13.71
CA ALA A 50 -14.81 -10.05 -12.94
C ALA A 50 -13.77 -11.16 -12.72
N ALA A 51 -14.22 -12.39 -12.40
CA ALA A 51 -13.34 -13.54 -12.25
C ALA A 51 -12.65 -13.89 -13.58
N ALA A 52 -13.38 -13.88 -14.70
CA ALA A 52 -12.80 -14.11 -16.02
C ALA A 52 -11.78 -13.02 -16.41
N ALA A 53 -12.09 -11.75 -16.17
CA ALA A 53 -11.19 -10.63 -16.40
C ALA A 53 -9.92 -10.73 -15.54
N ALA A 54 -10.07 -11.07 -14.25
CA ALA A 54 -8.95 -11.32 -13.35
C ALA A 54 -8.09 -12.49 -13.83
N PHE A 55 -8.70 -13.60 -14.25
CA PHE A 55 -7.98 -14.77 -14.76
C PHE A 55 -7.15 -14.44 -16.01
N VAL A 56 -7.73 -13.71 -16.97
CA VAL A 56 -7.03 -13.24 -18.17
C VAL A 56 -5.91 -12.26 -17.81
N GLY A 57 -6.18 -11.33 -16.87
CA GLY A 57 -5.21 -10.36 -16.38
C GLY A 57 -4.00 -11.02 -15.68
N LEU A 58 -4.23 -12.04 -14.86
CA LEU A 58 -3.15 -12.78 -14.19
C LEU A 58 -2.27 -13.57 -15.18
N GLN A 59 -2.80 -13.94 -16.35
CA GLN A 59 -2.03 -14.60 -17.42
C GLN A 59 -1.17 -13.65 -18.27
N THR A 60 -1.23 -12.34 -18.04
CA THR A 60 -0.36 -11.35 -18.72
C THR A 60 1.07 -11.37 -18.17
N ALA A 61 2.04 -10.85 -18.94
CA ALA A 61 3.42 -10.72 -18.46
C ALA A 61 3.52 -9.92 -17.14
N LYS A 62 2.67 -8.88 -16.99
CA LYS A 62 2.57 -8.09 -15.75
C LYS A 62 2.04 -8.90 -14.56
N GLY A 63 1.09 -9.80 -14.80
CA GLY A 63 0.58 -10.72 -13.77
C GLY A 63 1.67 -11.67 -13.27
N LYS A 64 2.43 -12.27 -14.19
CA LYS A 64 3.57 -13.14 -13.84
C LYS A 64 4.68 -12.41 -13.09
N SER A 65 5.05 -11.20 -13.51
CA SER A 65 6.05 -10.40 -12.79
C SER A 65 5.59 -10.03 -11.38
N PHE A 66 4.29 -9.75 -11.19
CA PHE A 66 3.74 -9.50 -9.86
C PHE A 66 3.88 -10.73 -8.93
N PHE A 67 3.61 -11.93 -9.42
CA PHE A 67 3.83 -13.15 -8.63
C PHE A 67 5.30 -13.36 -8.23
N VAL A 68 6.24 -13.02 -9.11
CA VAL A 68 7.67 -13.05 -8.81
C VAL A 68 8.01 -12.04 -7.72
N LEU A 69 7.53 -10.80 -7.83
CA LEU A 69 7.73 -9.77 -6.79
C LEU A 69 7.15 -10.18 -5.43
N VAL A 70 5.97 -10.80 -5.40
CA VAL A 70 5.38 -11.31 -4.16
C VAL A 70 6.23 -12.43 -3.56
N LYS A 71 6.78 -13.33 -4.39
CA LYS A 71 7.66 -14.40 -3.94
C LYS A 71 8.99 -13.86 -3.41
N GLU A 72 9.57 -12.87 -4.08
CA GLU A 72 10.77 -12.16 -3.64
C GLU A 72 10.52 -11.40 -2.33
N ALA A 73 9.40 -10.67 -2.23
CA ALA A 73 9.00 -9.96 -1.01
C ALA A 73 8.83 -10.91 0.18
N ARG A 74 8.21 -12.08 -0.02
CA ARG A 74 8.14 -13.12 1.03
C ARG A 74 9.52 -13.63 1.46
N THR A 75 10.46 -13.70 0.53
CA THR A 75 11.84 -14.12 0.83
C THR A 75 12.57 -13.03 1.61
N GLU A 76 12.32 -11.75 1.29
CA GLU A 76 12.92 -10.61 2.00
C GLU A 76 12.33 -10.41 3.39
N ILE A 77 11.02 -10.62 3.57
CA ILE A 77 10.36 -10.58 4.89
C ILE A 77 10.98 -11.63 5.83
N ARG A 78 11.44 -12.77 5.31
CA ARG A 78 12.14 -13.78 6.12
C ARG A 78 13.54 -13.35 6.56
N LYS A 79 14.15 -12.37 5.88
CA LYS A 79 15.42 -11.77 6.29
C LYS A 79 15.25 -10.65 7.32
N VAL A 80 14.01 -10.19 7.56
CA VAL A 80 13.73 -9.22 8.61
C VAL A 80 13.90 -9.90 9.95
N VAL A 81 15.02 -9.63 10.60
CA VAL A 81 15.24 -9.98 11.99
C VAL A 81 14.38 -9.03 12.82
N TRP A 82 13.25 -9.53 13.30
CA TRP A 82 12.41 -8.76 14.21
C TRP A 82 13.16 -8.56 15.52
N PRO A 83 13.22 -7.31 16.02
CA PRO A 83 13.97 -7.01 17.23
C PRO A 83 13.39 -7.80 18.40
N THR A 84 14.26 -8.19 19.32
CA THR A 84 13.80 -8.84 20.55
C THR A 84 13.08 -7.83 21.45
N ARG A 85 12.22 -8.31 22.36
CA ARG A 85 11.52 -7.42 23.30
C ARG A 85 12.50 -6.58 24.12
N GLN A 86 13.67 -7.13 24.45
CA GLN A 86 14.72 -6.45 25.21
C GLN A 86 15.31 -5.27 24.43
N GLU A 87 15.69 -5.46 23.15
CA GLU A 87 16.21 -4.39 22.28
C GLU A 87 15.19 -3.27 22.07
N THR A 88 13.92 -3.64 21.90
CA THR A 88 12.81 -2.69 21.72
C THR A 88 12.63 -1.83 22.97
N THR A 89 12.64 -2.45 24.16
CA THR A 89 12.52 -1.72 25.43
C THR A 89 13.72 -0.83 25.71
N GLN A 90 14.94 -1.29 25.42
CA GLN A 90 16.16 -0.49 25.63
C GLN A 90 16.15 0.76 24.75
N THR A 91 15.83 0.61 23.46
CA THR A 91 15.75 1.74 22.53
C THR A 91 14.65 2.72 22.96
N THR A 92 13.50 2.22 23.39
CA THR A 92 12.40 3.06 23.89
C THR A 92 12.82 3.84 25.14
N LEU A 93 13.48 3.20 26.11
CA LEU A 93 13.97 3.86 27.33
C LEU A 93 15.00 4.95 27.01
N ILE A 94 15.90 4.73 26.06
CA ILE A 94 16.86 5.75 25.59
C ILE A 94 16.10 6.97 25.04
N VAL A 95 15.13 6.74 24.15
CA VAL A 95 14.32 7.83 23.58
C VAL A 95 13.56 8.58 24.67
N VAL A 96 12.92 7.88 25.61
CA VAL A 96 12.21 8.48 26.75
C VAL A 96 13.15 9.34 27.60
N ALA A 97 14.36 8.87 27.88
CA ALA A 97 15.34 9.63 28.65
C ALA A 97 15.73 10.94 27.93
N VAL A 98 16.01 10.88 26.62
CA VAL A 98 16.36 12.08 25.83
C VAL A 98 15.19 13.08 25.79
N VAL A 99 13.96 12.59 25.61
CA VAL A 99 12.75 13.43 25.61
C VAL A 99 12.55 14.10 26.97
N LEU A 100 12.75 13.38 28.08
CA LEU A 100 12.64 13.95 29.43
C LEU A 100 13.67 15.05 29.68
N VAL A 101 14.92 14.85 29.25
CA VAL A 101 15.98 15.86 29.38
C VAL A 101 15.62 17.11 28.58
N MET A 102 15.19 16.96 27.33
CA MET A 102 14.75 18.09 26.50
C MET A 102 13.55 18.82 27.11
N ALA A 103 12.55 18.07 27.61
CA ALA A 103 11.37 18.64 28.25
C ALA A 103 11.74 19.47 29.50
N LEU A 104 12.63 18.95 30.35
CA LEU A 104 13.13 19.67 31.53
C LEU A 104 13.90 20.94 31.17
N LEU A 105 14.77 20.87 30.16
CA LEU A 105 15.56 22.01 29.70
C LEU A 105 14.67 23.12 29.13
N LEU A 106 13.72 22.77 28.25
CA LEU A 106 12.77 23.73 27.69
C LEU A 106 11.89 24.33 28.78
N TRP A 107 11.33 23.50 29.66
CA TRP A 107 10.50 23.98 30.78
C TRP A 107 11.26 24.95 31.69
N GLY A 108 12.53 24.67 31.99
CA GLY A 108 13.38 25.56 32.78
C GLY A 108 13.66 26.88 32.07
N LEU A 109 13.98 26.83 30.77
CA LEU A 109 14.23 28.03 29.96
C LEU A 109 12.96 28.88 29.84
N ASP A 110 11.82 28.28 29.52
CA ASP A 110 10.53 28.95 29.36
C ASP A 110 10.09 29.62 30.67
N SER A 111 10.29 28.93 31.81
CA SER A 111 9.99 29.49 33.14
C SER A 111 10.89 30.67 33.48
N LEU A 112 12.18 30.59 33.16
CA LEU A 112 13.16 31.67 33.41
C LEU A 112 12.88 32.88 32.51
N LEU A 113 12.64 32.66 31.22
CA LEU A 113 12.27 33.72 30.29
C LEU A 113 10.94 34.36 30.69
N GLY A 114 9.95 33.56 31.08
CA GLY A 114 8.66 34.04 31.58
C GLY A 114 8.80 34.91 32.83
N TRP A 115 9.62 34.49 33.79
CA TRP A 115 9.94 35.28 34.98
C TRP A 115 10.61 36.61 34.61
N LEU A 116 11.60 36.58 33.74
CA LEU A 116 12.34 37.78 33.31
C LEU A 116 11.43 38.78 32.58
N VAL A 117 10.55 38.29 31.69
CA VAL A 117 9.56 39.12 30.99
C VAL A 117 8.55 39.71 31.97
N SER A 118 8.08 38.94 32.94
CA SER A 118 7.16 39.45 33.97
C SER A 118 7.77 40.57 34.82
N LEU A 119 9.09 40.57 35.00
CA LEU A 119 9.83 41.61 35.73
C LEU A 119 10.00 42.91 34.93
N ILE A 120 9.90 42.84 33.59
CA ILE A 120 10.08 43.99 32.68
C ILE A 120 8.72 44.61 32.33
N VAL A 121 7.68 43.78 32.18
CA VAL A 121 6.32 44.20 31.80
C VAL A 121 5.46 44.53 33.02
N GLY A 122 5.71 43.87 34.16
CA GLY A 122 5.19 44.26 35.46
C GLY A 122 5.98 45.41 36.06
#